data_AF-A0AA46TLQ1-F1
#
_entry.id   AF-A0AA46TLQ1-F1
#
_cell.length_a   1.000
_cell.length_b   1.000
_cell.length_c   1.000
_cell.angle_alpha   90.00
_cell.angle_beta   90.00
_cell.angle_gamma   90.00
#
_symmetry.space_group_name_H-M   'P 1'
#
loop_
_entity.id
_entity.type
_entity.pdbx_description
1 polymer ?
#
loop_
_entity_poly.entity_id
_entity_poly.type
_entity_poly.pdbx_seq_one_letter_code
_entity_poly.pdbx_strand_id
1 'polypeptide(L)'
;MSQTQTSRMAAAIRNARFTVHRNGFDQDEVLRYLDALADTIEQQEQEITTLRDEREANGETAINERAVLMFSEAQKISDNLIDEAVTHARDLMASARTQQREIVKEAQDTAESLVRQSDAVTDDGTVVGYDRQVPEIEYVRTFAKVAQVQLRAVLDALNEQVETLGEVPRLGDQREITRGAFPDKSA
;
A
#
# COMPACT_ATOMS: atom_id res chain seq x y z
N MET A 1 -11.11 20.40 -27.82
CA MET A 1 -11.66 21.35 -28.81
C MET A 1 -13.16 21.20 -28.77
N SER A 2 -13.89 22.29 -28.63
CA SER A 2 -15.36 22.23 -28.47
C SER A 2 -16.03 22.11 -29.85
N GLN A 3 -17.17 21.41 -29.94
CA GLN A 3 -17.94 21.20 -31.18
C GLN A 3 -18.21 22.52 -31.95
N THR A 4 -18.42 23.61 -31.19
CA THR A 4 -18.58 24.98 -31.71
C THR A 4 -17.34 25.50 -32.42
N GLN A 5 -16.15 25.05 -32.04
CA GLN A 5 -14.87 25.44 -32.63
C GLN A 5 -14.64 24.73 -33.97
N THR A 6 -14.98 23.45 -34.09
CA THR A 6 -14.83 22.67 -35.33
C THR A 6 -15.86 23.10 -36.38
N SER A 7 -17.12 23.33 -35.99
CA SER A 7 -18.14 23.91 -36.90
C SER A 7 -17.75 25.33 -37.34
N ARG A 8 -17.20 26.15 -36.44
CA ARG A 8 -16.64 27.46 -36.81
C ARG A 8 -15.45 27.33 -37.76
N MET A 9 -14.65 26.27 -37.65
CA MET A 9 -13.52 25.99 -38.54
C MET A 9 -14.00 25.56 -39.94
N ALA A 10 -14.99 24.68 -40.04
CA ALA A 10 -15.60 24.32 -41.32
C ALA A 10 -16.21 25.55 -42.02
N ALA A 11 -16.91 26.41 -41.28
CA ALA A 11 -17.40 27.68 -41.80
C ALA A 11 -16.27 28.63 -42.23
N ALA A 12 -15.15 28.64 -41.50
CA ALA A 12 -13.98 29.43 -41.87
C ALA A 12 -13.30 28.92 -43.15
N ILE A 13 -13.29 27.60 -43.38
CA ILE A 13 -12.78 26.97 -44.61
C ILE A 13 -13.66 27.37 -45.81
N ARG A 14 -14.99 27.27 -45.68
CA ARG A 14 -15.93 27.68 -46.75
C ARG A 14 -15.83 29.17 -47.10
N ASN A 15 -15.50 30.01 -46.12
CA ASN A 15 -15.38 31.46 -46.29
C ASN A 15 -13.94 31.95 -46.51
N ALA A 16 -12.97 31.04 -46.70
CA ALA A 16 -11.57 31.40 -46.89
C ALA A 16 -11.39 32.21 -48.18
N ARG A 17 -10.60 33.29 -48.11
CA ARG A 17 -10.34 34.19 -49.25
C ARG A 17 -8.88 34.14 -49.62
N PHE A 18 -8.60 34.05 -50.92
CA PHE A 18 -7.25 33.96 -51.46
C PHE A 18 -7.00 35.04 -52.52
N THR A 19 -5.75 35.51 -52.60
CA THR A 19 -5.32 36.47 -53.63
C THR A 19 -4.98 35.74 -54.93
N VAL A 20 -5.55 36.19 -56.04
CA VAL A 20 -5.36 35.57 -57.37
C VAL A 20 -4.06 36.05 -58.01
N HIS A 21 -3.26 35.12 -58.51
CA HIS A 21 -1.98 35.40 -59.19
C HIS A 21 -2.00 34.88 -60.63
N ARG A 22 -1.20 35.48 -61.51
CA ARG A 22 -1.19 35.24 -62.97
C ARG A 22 -0.87 33.79 -63.37
N ASN A 23 -0.18 33.03 -62.51
CA ASN A 23 0.08 31.59 -62.64
C ASN A 23 -0.44 30.83 -61.39
N GLY A 24 -1.70 31.04 -61.03
CA GLY A 24 -2.34 30.42 -59.87
C GLY A 24 -3.07 29.11 -60.18
N PHE A 25 -3.56 28.44 -59.13
CA PHE A 25 -4.49 27.32 -59.24
C PHE A 25 -5.85 27.78 -59.77
N ASP A 26 -6.60 26.85 -60.38
CA ASP A 26 -7.97 27.09 -60.80
C ASP A 26 -8.86 27.36 -59.58
N GLN A 27 -9.59 28.47 -59.60
CA GLN A 27 -10.41 28.92 -58.49
C GLN A 27 -11.60 27.99 -58.27
N ASP A 28 -12.21 27.49 -59.35
CA ASP A 28 -13.39 26.64 -59.26
C ASP A 28 -13.02 25.27 -58.68
N GLU A 29 -11.82 24.78 -58.98
CA GLU A 29 -11.28 23.55 -58.42
C GLU A 29 -10.96 23.71 -56.93
N VAL A 30 -10.32 24.81 -56.54
CA VAL A 30 -9.99 25.11 -55.14
C VAL A 30 -11.25 25.27 -54.30
N LEU A 31 -12.25 26.01 -54.78
CA LEU A 31 -13.51 26.21 -54.05
C LEU A 31 -14.25 24.89 -53.85
N ARG A 32 -14.32 24.05 -54.90
CA ARG A 32 -14.94 22.72 -54.81
C ARG A 32 -14.22 21.80 -53.83
N TYR A 33 -12.88 21.87 -53.81
CA TYR A 33 -12.08 21.11 -52.85
C TYR A 33 -12.30 21.59 -51.41
N LEU A 34 -12.35 22.90 -51.18
CA LEU A 34 -12.60 23.48 -49.86
C LEU A 34 -13.99 23.16 -49.34
N ASP A 35 -15.01 23.13 -50.21
CA ASP A 35 -16.36 22.69 -49.84
C ASP A 35 -16.37 21.22 -49.44
N ALA A 36 -15.77 20.33 -50.24
CA ALA A 36 -15.67 18.91 -49.91
C ALA A 36 -14.89 18.66 -48.61
N LEU A 37 -13.84 19.45 -48.35
CA LEU A 37 -13.06 19.38 -47.12
C LEU A 37 -13.89 19.82 -45.91
N ALA A 38 -14.65 20.91 -46.04
CA ALA A 38 -15.53 21.38 -44.98
C ALA A 38 -16.63 20.36 -44.66
N ASP A 39 -17.26 19.75 -45.68
CA ASP A 39 -18.24 18.68 -45.52
C ASP A 39 -17.64 17.47 -44.80
N THR A 40 -16.42 17.07 -45.17
CA THR A 40 -15.72 15.94 -44.55
C THR A 40 -15.43 16.20 -43.06
N ILE A 41 -14.97 17.41 -42.72
CA ILE A 41 -14.68 17.79 -41.33
C ILE A 41 -15.97 17.79 -40.49
N GLU A 42 -17.07 18.32 -41.03
CA GLU A 42 -18.36 18.32 -40.33
C GLU A 42 -18.88 16.89 -40.12
N GLN A 43 -18.77 16.03 -41.14
CA GLN A 43 -19.15 14.63 -41.04
C GLN A 43 -18.31 13.89 -39.99
N GLN A 44 -17.00 14.07 -40.00
CA GLN A 44 -16.08 13.44 -39.03
C GLN A 44 -16.35 13.91 -37.61
N GLU A 45 -16.66 15.19 -37.41
CA GLU A 45 -17.01 15.70 -36.08
C GLU A 45 -18.32 15.08 -35.56
N GLN A 46 -19.34 14.98 -36.41
CA GLN A 46 -20.60 14.31 -36.05
C GLN A 46 -20.39 12.86 -35.65
N GLU A 47 -19.55 12.14 -36.41
CA GLU A 47 -19.17 10.76 -36.09
C GLU A 47 -18.42 10.66 -34.76
N ILE A 48 -17.44 11.54 -34.52
CA ILE A 48 -16.69 11.59 -33.26
C ILE A 48 -17.63 11.86 -32.08
N THR A 49 -18.60 12.77 -32.22
CA THR A 49 -19.56 13.05 -31.16
C THR A 49 -20.44 11.84 -30.87
N THR A 50 -20.97 11.20 -31.91
CA THR A 50 -21.80 10.00 -31.76
C THR A 50 -21.02 8.87 -31.07
N LEU A 51 -19.78 8.62 -31.50
CA LEU A 51 -18.91 7.61 -30.90
C LEU A 51 -18.50 7.93 -29.46
N ARG A 52 -18.38 9.21 -29.10
CA ARG A 52 -18.11 9.62 -27.73
C ARG A 52 -19.32 9.38 -26.83
N ASP A 53 -20.50 9.78 -27.28
CA ASP A 53 -21.75 9.57 -26.53
C ASP A 53 -22.03 8.07 -26.34
N GLU A 54 -21.81 7.25 -27.39
CA GLU A 54 -21.93 5.79 -27.29
C GLU A 54 -20.90 5.17 -26.34
N ARG A 55 -19.65 5.67 -26.34
CA ARG A 55 -18.61 5.20 -25.41
C ARG A 55 -18.86 5.64 -23.98
N GLU A 56 -19.44 6.81 -23.76
CA GLU A 56 -19.81 7.27 -22.42
C GLU A 56 -20.93 6.40 -21.86
N ALA A 57 -22.00 6.18 -22.63
CA ALA A 57 -23.11 5.30 -22.23
C ALA A 57 -22.68 3.84 -22.01
N ASN A 58 -21.86 3.28 -22.90
CA ASN A 58 -21.35 1.92 -22.74
C ASN A 58 -20.28 1.82 -21.65
N GLY A 59 -19.46 2.86 -21.48
CA GLY A 59 -18.39 2.93 -20.49
C GLY A 59 -18.94 2.92 -19.06
N GLU A 60 -19.98 3.71 -18.79
CA GLU A 60 -20.65 3.70 -17.47
C GLU A 60 -21.23 2.33 -17.12
N THR A 61 -21.87 1.67 -18.09
CA THR A 61 -22.44 0.33 -17.90
C THR A 61 -21.35 -0.73 -17.66
N ALA A 62 -20.29 -0.72 -18.48
CA ALA A 62 -19.17 -1.65 -18.36
C ALA A 62 -18.36 -1.45 -17.08
N ILE A 63 -18.18 -0.19 -16.63
CA ILE A 63 -17.52 0.12 -15.36
C ILE A 63 -18.36 -0.39 -14.18
N ASN A 64 -19.69 -0.25 -14.23
CA ASN A 64 -20.58 -0.77 -13.20
C ASN A 64 -20.50 -2.30 -13.10
N GLU A 65 -20.61 -3.02 -14.21
CA GLU A 65 -20.49 -4.49 -14.23
C GLU A 65 -19.13 -4.97 -13.70
N ARG A 66 -18.04 -4.33 -14.13
CA ARG A 66 -16.69 -4.64 -13.65
C ARG A 66 -16.50 -4.34 -12.17
N ALA A 67 -17.06 -3.22 -11.69
CA ALA A 67 -17.01 -2.86 -10.27
C ALA A 67 -17.78 -3.87 -9.42
N VAL A 68 -18.97 -4.28 -9.85
CA VAL A 68 -19.78 -5.31 -9.17
C VAL A 68 -19.04 -6.65 -9.10
N LEU A 69 -18.40 -7.07 -10.21
CA LEU A 69 -17.57 -8.28 -10.21
C LEU A 69 -16.42 -8.16 -9.20
N MET A 70 -15.67 -7.05 -9.24
CA MET A 70 -14.54 -6.80 -8.35
C MET A 70 -14.98 -6.72 -6.87
N PHE A 71 -16.14 -6.14 -6.57
CA PHE A 71 -16.71 -6.14 -5.22
C PHE A 71 -17.06 -7.54 -4.74
N SER A 72 -17.66 -8.36 -5.61
CA SER A 72 -17.96 -9.76 -5.27
C SER A 72 -16.70 -10.58 -5.02
N GLU A 73 -15.62 -10.29 -5.75
CA GLU A 73 -14.31 -10.91 -5.56
C GLU A 73 -13.65 -10.43 -4.27
N ALA A 74 -13.63 -9.12 -4.02
CA ALA A 74 -13.10 -8.53 -2.81
C ALA A 74 -13.84 -9.02 -1.55
N GLN A 75 -15.16 -9.23 -1.63
CA GLN A 75 -15.93 -9.79 -0.54
C GLN A 75 -15.50 -11.24 -0.25
N LYS A 76 -15.37 -12.09 -1.27
CA LYS A 76 -14.87 -13.47 -1.09
C LYS A 76 -13.47 -13.52 -0.50
N ILE A 77 -12.57 -12.64 -0.95
CA ILE A 77 -11.22 -12.53 -0.41
C ILE A 77 -11.30 -12.11 1.07
N SER A 78 -12.16 -11.15 1.39
CA SER A 78 -12.34 -10.67 2.77
C SER A 78 -12.87 -11.78 3.68
N ASP A 79 -13.86 -12.54 3.23
CA ASP A 79 -14.41 -13.68 3.98
C ASP A 79 -13.31 -14.75 4.24
N ASN A 80 -12.51 -15.07 3.23
CA ASN A 80 -11.39 -16.01 3.38
C ASN A 80 -10.31 -15.51 4.36
N LEU A 81 -9.95 -14.22 4.28
CA LEU A 81 -8.96 -13.61 5.18
C LEU A 81 -9.46 -13.59 6.63
N ILE A 82 -10.75 -13.37 6.85
CA ILE A 82 -11.35 -13.43 8.18
C ILE A 82 -11.26 -14.86 8.73
N ASP A 83 -11.60 -15.87 7.93
CA ASP A 83 -11.50 -17.27 8.35
C ASP A 83 -10.06 -17.69 8.68
N GLU A 84 -9.09 -17.26 7.87
CA GLU A 84 -7.67 -17.49 8.12
C GLU A 84 -7.21 -16.78 9.41
N ALA A 85 -7.57 -15.51 9.58
CA ALA A 85 -7.22 -14.73 10.78
C ALA A 85 -7.82 -15.34 12.05
N VAL A 86 -9.07 -15.81 12.01
CA VAL A 86 -9.72 -16.47 13.15
C VAL A 86 -9.01 -17.78 13.49
N THR A 87 -8.63 -18.57 12.49
CA THR A 87 -7.89 -19.82 12.69
C THR A 87 -6.53 -19.54 13.32
N HIS A 88 -5.77 -18.62 12.74
CA HIS A 88 -4.46 -18.22 13.25
C HIS A 88 -4.54 -17.66 14.67
N ALA A 89 -5.55 -16.86 14.99
CA ALA A 89 -5.75 -16.34 16.35
C ALA A 89 -6.02 -17.46 17.37
N ARG A 90 -6.75 -18.51 16.98
CA ARG A 90 -6.98 -19.69 17.83
C ARG A 90 -5.69 -20.46 18.07
N ASP A 91 -4.87 -20.64 17.04
CA ASP A 91 -3.58 -21.32 17.16
C ASP A 91 -2.61 -20.54 18.04
N LEU A 92 -2.53 -19.22 17.87
CA LEU A 92 -1.73 -18.35 18.71
C LEU A 92 -2.14 -18.46 20.19
N MET A 93 -3.45 -18.42 20.47
CA MET A 93 -3.99 -18.58 21.82
C MET A 93 -3.65 -19.95 22.42
N ALA A 94 -3.74 -21.02 21.62
CA ALA A 94 -3.37 -22.37 22.06
C ALA A 94 -1.86 -22.48 22.38
N SER A 95 -1.02 -21.87 21.55
CA SER A 95 0.42 -21.78 21.77
C SER A 95 0.76 -20.99 23.03
N ALA A 96 0.19 -19.79 23.20
CA ALA A 96 0.39 -18.94 24.36
C ALA A 96 -0.02 -19.63 25.68
N ARG A 97 -1.16 -20.34 25.69
CA ARG A 97 -1.58 -21.14 26.86
C ARG A 97 -0.65 -22.31 27.16
N THR A 98 -0.01 -22.88 26.15
CA THR A 98 0.97 -23.95 26.34
C THR A 98 2.25 -23.39 26.93
N GLN A 99 2.77 -22.30 26.38
CA GLN A 99 3.92 -21.58 26.93
C GLN A 99 3.68 -21.11 28.37
N GLN A 100 2.49 -20.56 28.67
CA GLN A 100 2.13 -20.15 30.02
C GLN A 100 2.19 -21.32 31.02
N ARG A 101 1.70 -22.51 30.63
CA ARG A 101 1.76 -23.69 31.50
C ARG A 101 3.20 -24.17 31.72
N GLU A 102 4.03 -24.10 30.69
CA GLU A 102 5.44 -24.48 30.76
C GLU A 102 6.23 -23.55 31.69
N ILE A 103 6.07 -22.22 31.54
CA ILE A 103 6.71 -21.23 32.42
C ILE A 103 6.29 -21.41 33.87
N VAL A 104 4.99 -21.65 34.13
CA VAL A 104 4.50 -21.88 35.48
C VAL A 104 5.09 -23.17 36.07
N LYS A 105 5.18 -24.24 35.28
CA LYS A 105 5.79 -25.50 35.71
C LYS A 105 7.28 -25.32 36.03
N GLU A 106 8.03 -24.66 35.15
CA GLU A 106 9.46 -24.38 35.36
C GLU A 106 9.69 -23.51 36.60
N ALA A 107 8.84 -22.50 36.83
CA ALA A 107 8.91 -21.67 38.02
C ALA A 107 8.63 -22.48 39.31
N GLN A 108 7.68 -23.41 39.27
CA GLN A 108 7.40 -24.33 40.39
C GLN A 108 8.58 -25.26 40.66
N ASP A 109 9.13 -25.90 39.62
CA ASP A 109 10.26 -26.82 39.73
C ASP A 109 11.51 -26.09 40.28
N THR A 110 11.77 -24.87 39.80
CA THR A 110 12.88 -24.02 40.28
C THR A 110 12.68 -23.64 41.75
N ALA A 111 11.48 -23.18 42.12
CA ALA A 111 11.17 -22.83 43.51
C ALA A 111 11.31 -24.04 44.45
N GLU A 112 10.84 -25.22 44.05
CA GLU A 112 10.98 -26.45 44.83
C GLU A 112 12.46 -26.83 45.02
N SER A 113 13.27 -26.69 43.98
CA SER A 113 14.71 -26.95 44.08
C SER A 113 15.42 -26.01 45.07
N LEU A 114 15.02 -24.73 45.11
CA LEU A 114 15.58 -23.74 46.03
C LEU A 114 15.16 -24.03 47.48
N VAL A 115 13.90 -24.40 47.73
CA VAL A 115 13.41 -24.79 49.06
C VAL A 115 14.14 -26.03 49.58
N ARG A 116 14.29 -27.06 48.73
CA ARG A 116 15.05 -28.27 49.12
C ARG A 116 16.52 -27.95 49.43
N GLN A 117 17.13 -27.02 48.68
CA GLN A 117 18.50 -26.59 48.93
C GLN A 117 18.62 -25.77 50.21
N SER A 118 17.65 -24.91 50.54
CA SER A 118 17.65 -24.14 51.80
C SER A 118 17.42 -25.04 53.02
N ASP A 119 16.51 -26.02 52.94
CA ASP A 119 16.26 -26.97 54.04
C ASP A 119 17.51 -27.81 54.33
N ALA A 120 18.26 -28.21 53.29
CA ALA A 120 19.53 -28.93 53.45
C ALA A 120 20.66 -28.09 54.09
N VAL A 121 20.57 -26.75 54.02
CA VAL A 121 21.52 -25.84 54.70
C VAL A 121 21.12 -25.59 56.17
N THR A 122 19.86 -25.82 56.54
CA THR A 122 19.37 -25.62 57.91
C THR A 122 19.46 -26.86 58.83
N ASP A 123 19.72 -28.05 58.29
CA ASP A 123 19.85 -29.30 59.08
C ASP A 123 21.21 -29.45 59.80
N ASP A 124 22.19 -28.56 59.54
CA ASP A 124 23.41 -28.44 60.34
C ASP A 124 23.15 -27.54 61.56
N GLY A 125 22.53 -28.13 62.57
CA GLY A 125 21.97 -27.42 63.73
C GLY A 125 22.98 -26.54 64.48
N THR A 126 22.92 -25.23 64.25
CA THR A 126 23.32 -24.21 65.24
C THR A 126 22.48 -22.94 65.07
N VAL A 127 21.73 -22.58 66.11
CA VAL A 127 21.10 -21.27 66.26
C VAL A 127 22.20 -20.26 66.63
N VAL A 128 22.76 -19.54 65.66
CA VAL A 128 23.59 -18.35 65.90
C VAL A 128 23.30 -17.30 64.82
N GLY A 129 23.11 -16.06 65.26
CA GLY A 129 22.51 -14.98 64.49
C GLY A 129 23.29 -14.49 63.27
N TYR A 130 22.54 -13.80 62.40
CA TYR A 130 22.96 -12.76 61.46
C TYR A 130 24.46 -12.70 61.08
N ASP A 131 24.94 -13.53 60.15
CA ASP A 131 26.17 -13.18 59.40
C ASP A 131 26.37 -13.91 58.05
N ARG A 132 25.36 -13.96 57.17
CA ARG A 132 25.62 -14.29 55.74
C ARG A 132 24.60 -13.76 54.72
N GLN A 133 24.19 -12.50 54.87
CA GLN A 133 23.38 -11.79 53.86
C GLN A 133 24.22 -10.80 53.04
N VAL A 134 25.24 -11.25 52.30
CA VAL A 134 25.95 -10.38 51.32
C VAL A 134 26.42 -11.14 50.05
N PRO A 135 25.62 -12.04 49.47
CA PRO A 135 25.69 -12.18 48.00
C PRO A 135 24.35 -12.01 47.28
N GLU A 136 23.22 -12.38 47.90
CA GLU A 136 21.93 -12.46 47.21
C GLU A 136 21.38 -11.09 46.77
N ILE A 137 21.60 -10.03 47.57
CA ILE A 137 21.13 -8.68 47.23
C ILE A 137 21.87 -8.12 46.02
N GLU A 138 23.15 -8.49 45.83
CA GLU A 138 23.96 -8.03 44.71
C GLU A 138 23.63 -8.81 43.44
N TYR A 139 23.37 -10.12 43.54
CA TYR A 139 22.84 -10.94 42.46
C TYR A 139 21.44 -10.48 42.03
N VAL A 140 20.51 -10.22 42.95
CA VAL A 140 19.18 -9.70 42.61
C VAL A 140 19.28 -8.31 41.99
N ARG A 141 20.18 -7.44 42.50
CA ARG A 141 20.38 -6.10 41.94
C ARG A 141 20.99 -6.13 40.54
N THR A 142 21.98 -6.99 40.29
CA THR A 142 22.57 -7.15 38.95
C THR A 142 21.60 -7.83 37.99
N PHE A 143 20.87 -8.86 38.43
CA PHE A 143 19.87 -9.52 37.61
C PHE A 143 18.70 -8.58 37.26
N ALA A 144 18.20 -7.80 38.21
CA ALA A 144 17.21 -6.77 37.95
C ALA A 144 17.72 -5.69 36.98
N LYS A 145 19.01 -5.31 37.08
CA LYS A 145 19.65 -4.37 36.15
C LYS A 145 19.74 -4.95 34.73
N VAL A 146 20.11 -6.22 34.60
CA VAL A 146 20.21 -6.93 33.32
C VAL A 146 18.82 -7.13 32.70
N ALA A 147 17.83 -7.54 33.49
CA ALA A 147 16.44 -7.66 33.05
C ALA A 147 15.87 -6.30 32.61
N GLN A 148 16.19 -5.21 33.30
CA GLN A 148 15.77 -3.86 32.90
C GLN A 148 16.38 -3.44 31.55
N VAL A 149 17.66 -3.75 31.31
CA VAL A 149 18.33 -3.48 30.03
C VAL A 149 17.75 -4.35 28.91
N GLN A 150 17.49 -5.63 29.17
CA GLN A 150 16.88 -6.55 28.22
C GLN A 150 15.45 -6.14 27.87
N LEU A 151 14.63 -5.74 28.84
CA LEU A 151 13.26 -5.30 28.61
C LEU A 151 13.22 -3.99 27.80
N ARG A 152 14.18 -3.08 28.04
CA ARG A 152 14.32 -1.85 27.25
C ARG A 152 14.72 -2.14 25.80
N ALA A 153 15.65 -3.06 25.58
CA ALA A 153 16.04 -3.48 24.24
C ALA A 153 14.89 -4.16 23.46
N VAL A 154 14.06 -4.96 24.15
CA VAL A 154 12.86 -5.57 23.56
C VAL A 154 11.82 -4.51 23.22
N LEU A 155 11.62 -3.51 24.09
CA LEU A 155 10.69 -2.40 23.81
C LEU A 155 11.16 -1.52 22.65
N ASP A 156 12.46 -1.23 22.57
CA ASP A 156 13.03 -0.46 21.44
C ASP A 156 12.87 -1.25 20.12
N ALA A 157 13.13 -2.56 20.12
CA ALA A 157 12.94 -3.42 18.95
C ALA A 157 11.46 -3.53 18.51
N LEU A 158 10.52 -3.61 19.47
CA LEU A 158 9.09 -3.59 19.17
C LEU A 158 8.65 -2.23 18.62
N ASN A 159 9.20 -1.13 19.13
CA ASN A 159 8.89 0.21 18.64
C ASN A 159 9.42 0.42 17.21
N GLU A 160 10.62 -0.07 16.90
CA GLU A 160 11.18 -0.09 15.53
C GLU A 160 10.32 -0.93 14.57
N GLN A 161 9.82 -2.09 15.03
CA GLN A 161 8.91 -2.92 14.23
C GLN A 161 7.54 -2.27 14.03
N VAL A 162 7.01 -1.54 15.01
CA VAL A 162 5.78 -0.76 14.88
C VAL A 162 5.97 0.43 13.92
N GLU A 163 7.13 1.09 13.95
CA GLU A 163 7.48 2.15 13.00
C GLU A 163 7.60 1.61 11.57
N THR A 164 8.23 0.43 11.42
CA THR A 164 8.30 -0.30 10.14
C THR A 164 6.91 -0.74 9.63
N LEU A 165 5.99 -1.11 10.54
CA LEU A 165 4.59 -1.41 10.18
C LEU A 165 3.76 -0.15 9.89
N GLY A 166 4.14 0.98 10.48
CA GLY A 166 3.52 2.29 10.25
C GLY A 166 3.94 2.93 8.92
N GLU A 167 5.12 2.58 8.42
CA GLU A 167 5.52 2.80 7.03
C GLU A 167 4.79 1.81 6.10
N VAL A 168 3.48 2.04 5.95
CA VAL A 168 2.72 1.49 4.82
C VAL A 168 3.51 1.78 3.56
N PRO A 169 3.87 0.78 2.72
CA PRO A 169 4.59 1.03 1.50
C PRO A 169 3.78 2.03 0.67
N ARG A 170 4.30 3.26 0.54
CA ARG A 170 3.78 4.20 -0.45
C ARG A 170 4.10 3.57 -1.80
N LEU A 171 3.15 2.78 -2.30
CA LEU A 171 3.07 2.24 -3.67
C LEU A 171 2.89 3.39 -4.69
N GLY A 172 3.73 4.43 -4.62
CA GLY A 172 3.60 5.68 -5.35
C GLY A 172 4.88 6.19 -6.02
N ASP A 173 6.09 5.87 -5.53
CA ASP A 173 7.32 6.50 -6.04
C ASP A 173 7.96 5.78 -7.25
N GLN A 174 7.33 4.72 -7.76
CA GLN A 174 7.75 4.05 -8.99
C GLN A 174 7.22 4.76 -10.27
N ARG A 175 7.19 6.08 -10.31
CA ARG A 175 6.83 6.86 -11.52
C ARG A 175 7.78 8.01 -11.87
N GLU A 176 8.96 8.07 -11.25
CA GLU A 176 9.93 9.15 -11.54
C GLU A 176 11.21 8.70 -12.25
N ILE A 177 11.35 7.41 -12.60
CA ILE A 177 12.59 6.89 -13.23
C ILE A 177 12.56 6.81 -14.76
N THR A 178 11.52 7.31 -15.45
CA THR A 178 11.41 7.23 -16.92
C THR A 178 11.25 8.57 -17.64
N ARG A 179 11.73 9.70 -17.09
CA ARG A 179 11.65 11.00 -17.80
C ARG A 179 12.92 11.87 -17.79
N GLY A 180 14.10 11.27 -17.63
CA GLY A 180 15.36 12.03 -17.58
C GLY A 180 16.40 11.69 -18.66
N ALA A 181 16.09 10.84 -19.64
CA ALA A 181 17.08 10.40 -20.64
C ALA A 181 16.67 10.81 -22.05
N PHE A 182 16.96 12.05 -22.43
CA PHE A 182 17.19 12.43 -23.82
C PHE A 182 18.55 13.13 -23.93
N PRO A 183 19.49 12.60 -24.75
CA PRO A 183 20.79 13.21 -24.95
C PRO A 183 20.66 14.43 -25.85
N ASP A 184 21.16 15.57 -25.37
CA ASP A 184 21.30 16.77 -26.17
C ASP A 184 22.36 16.55 -27.25
N LYS A 185 21.95 16.69 -28.51
CA LYS A 185 22.80 16.66 -29.70
C LYS A 185 22.69 18.04 -30.32
N SER A 186 23.87 18.65 -30.55
CA SER A 186 24.15 19.73 -31.52
C SER A 186 24.08 21.17 -31.02
N ALA A 187 25.26 21.77 -30.79
CA ALA A 187 25.81 22.89 -31.56
C ALA A 187 27.28 23.15 -31.17
#